data_AF-A0A9W9BR07-F1
#
_entry.id   AF-A0A9W9BR07-F1
#
_cell.length_a   1.000
_cell.length_b   1.000
_cell.length_c   1.000
_cell.angle_alpha   90.00
_cell.angle_beta   90.00
_cell.angle_gamma   90.00
#
_symmetry.space_group_name_H-M   'P 1'
#
loop_
_entity.id
_entity.type
_entity.pdbx_description
1 polymer ?
#
loop_
_entity_poly.entity_id
_entity_poly.type
_entity_poly.pdbx_seq_one_letter_code
_entity_poly.pdbx_strand_id
1 'polypeptide(L)' 'MALPSSRPKLPVAVEKPTPYTFDLGHLLAEDPNPVDLDKSDLEQSLAELARDGAQSLINQLLTTCPLSSTPEG' A
#
# COMPACT_ATOMS: atom_id res chain seq x y z
N MET A 1 14.35 -21.49 -26.57
CA MET A 1 13.92 -21.13 -25.21
C MET A 1 13.07 -19.88 -25.32
N ALA A 2 11.76 -19.96 -25.03
CA ALA A 2 10.89 -18.79 -25.01
C ALA A 2 11.12 -18.03 -23.70
N LEU A 3 11.49 -16.76 -23.79
CA LEU A 3 11.57 -15.86 -22.64
C LEU A 3 10.15 -15.72 -22.04
N PRO A 4 9.96 -15.85 -20.72
CA PRO A 4 8.66 -15.62 -20.12
C PRO A 4 8.21 -14.19 -20.43
N SER A 5 6.99 -14.04 -20.94
CA SER A 5 6.39 -12.74 -21.21
C SER A 5 6.45 -11.87 -19.95
N SER A 6 7.07 -10.69 -20.08
CA SER A 6 7.13 -9.69 -19.02
C SER A 6 5.69 -9.36 -18.58
N ARG A 7 5.28 -9.85 -17.40
CA ARG A 7 4.03 -9.43 -16.78
C ARG A 7 4.04 -7.90 -16.65
N PRO A 8 3.03 -7.18 -17.14
CA PRO A 8 2.99 -5.74 -17.02
C PRO A 8 3.08 -5.37 -15.53
N LYS A 9 3.94 -4.41 -15.20
CA LYS A 9 4.05 -3.91 -13.82
C LYS A 9 2.71 -3.28 -13.46
N LEU A 10 2.07 -3.81 -12.43
CA LEU A 10 0.87 -3.18 -11.88
C LEU A 10 1.26 -1.84 -11.23
N PRO A 11 0.39 -0.82 -11.32
CA PRO A 11 0.63 0.43 -10.63
C PRO A 11 0.63 0.17 -9.12
N VAL A 12 1.71 0.57 -8.45
CA VAL A 12 1.90 0.43 -6.99
C VAL A 12 1.84 1.76 -6.27
N ALA A 13 1.87 2.88 -7.01
CA ALA A 13 1.75 4.21 -6.45
C ALA A 13 0.27 4.53 -6.21
N VAL A 14 -0.03 4.97 -4.99
CA VAL A 14 -1.36 5.41 -4.59
C VAL A 14 -1.32 6.93 -4.54
N GLU A 15 -2.01 7.58 -5.47
CA GLU A 15 -2.12 9.04 -5.53
C GLU A 15 -3.48 9.45 -4.96
N LYS A 16 -3.45 10.17 -3.83
CA LYS A 16 -4.64 10.77 -3.22
C LYS A 16 -4.51 12.29 -3.10
N PRO A 17 -5.62 13.05 -3.04
CA PRO A 17 -5.60 14.51 -2.94
C PRO A 17 -4.83 15.02 -1.73
N THR A 18 -5.01 14.35 -0.59
CA THR A 18 -4.28 14.63 0.64
C THR A 18 -3.25 13.52 0.87
N PRO A 19 -1.98 13.85 1.13
CA PRO A 19 -0.94 12.85 1.36
C PRO A 19 -1.20 12.06 2.65
N TYR A 20 -0.78 10.80 2.65
CA TYR A 20 -0.79 9.93 3.83
C TYR A 20 0.22 10.39 4.89
N THR A 21 -0.13 10.25 6.16
CA THR A 21 0.81 10.35 7.28
C THR A 21 1.17 8.95 7.77
N PHE A 22 2.42 8.76 8.21
CA PHE A 22 2.93 7.45 8.61
C PHE A 22 3.59 7.52 9.98
N ASP A 23 3.22 6.59 10.86
CA ASP A 23 3.94 6.29 12.08
C ASP A 23 4.55 4.90 11.97
N LEU A 24 5.79 4.84 11.48
CA LEU A 24 6.50 3.58 11.25
C LEU A 24 6.92 2.89 12.55
N GLY A 25 6.90 3.59 13.70
CA GLY A 25 7.15 2.98 15.01
C GLY A 25 6.02 2.04 15.42
N HIS A 26 4.79 2.33 14.99
CA HIS A 26 3.60 1.51 15.22
C HIS A 26 3.10 0.78 13.96
N LEU A 27 3.86 0.82 12.86
CA LEU A 27 3.46 0.25 11.56
C LEU A 27 2.09 0.79 11.08
N LEU A 28 1.87 2.09 11.24
CA LEU A 28 0.57 2.73 11.03
C LEU A 28 0.65 3.72 9.85
N ALA A 29 -0.36 3.69 8.99
CA ALA A 29 -0.61 4.72 7.97
C ALA A 29 -1.98 5.35 8.22
N GLU A 30 -2.04 6.68 8.29
CA GLU A 30 -3.28 7.43 8.44
C GLU A 30 -3.65 8.05 7.10
N ASP A 31 -4.90 7.83 6.72
CA ASP A 31 -5.52 8.43 5.54
C ASP A 31 -6.44 9.58 5.98
N PRO A 32 -6.06 10.86 5.77
CA PRO A 32 -6.93 11.99 6.09
C PRO A 32 -8.04 12.21 5.05
N ASN A 33 -8.07 11.44 3.95
CA ASN A 33 -9.09 11.60 2.91
C ASN A 33 -10.44 11.04 3.38
N PRO A 34 -11.58 11.64 2.95
CA PRO A 34 -12.90 11.16 3.33
C PRO A 34 -13.16 9.74 2.82
N VAL A 35 -13.82 8.96 3.66
CA VAL A 35 -14.15 7.56 3.40
C VAL A 35 -15.47 7.50 2.62
N ASP A 36 -15.38 7.23 1.33
CA ASP A 36 -16.54 6.96 0.47
C ASP A 36 -16.81 5.45 0.48
N LEU A 37 -18.00 5.05 0.94
CA LEU A 37 -18.39 3.65 1.05
C LEU A 37 -19.72 3.43 0.35
N ASP A 38 -19.73 2.49 -0.58
CA ASP A 38 -20.96 2.00 -1.14
C ASP A 38 -21.66 1.09 -0.12
N LYS A 39 -22.86 1.49 0.32
CA LYS A 39 -23.66 0.70 1.28
C LYS A 39 -24.20 -0.60 0.67
N SER A 40 -24.21 -0.73 -0.65
CA SER A 40 -24.63 -1.93 -1.35
C SER A 40 -23.53 -3.00 -1.42
N ASP A 41 -22.26 -2.59 -1.42
CA ASP A 41 -21.09 -3.47 -1.41
C ASP A 41 -20.00 -2.91 -0.47
N LEU A 42 -20.34 -2.92 0.82
CA LEU A 42 -19.53 -2.32 1.89
C LEU A 42 -18.17 -3.00 2.04
N GLU A 43 -18.14 -4.34 2.00
CA GLU A 43 -16.92 -5.12 2.20
C GLU A 43 -15.91 -4.89 1.07
N GLN A 44 -16.39 -4.82 -0.18
CA GLN A 44 -15.54 -4.51 -1.32
C GLN A 44 -14.99 -3.09 -1.23
N SER A 45 -15.82 -2.10 -0.90
CA SER A 45 -15.39 -0.70 -0.72
C SER A 45 -14.34 -0.57 0.38
N LEU A 46 -14.53 -1.27 1.51
CA LEU A 46 -13.56 -1.30 2.61
C LEU A 46 -12.26 -2.00 2.21
N ALA A 47 -12.34 -3.11 1.49
CA ALA A 47 -11.16 -3.83 1.01
C ALA A 47 -10.33 -2.99 0.04
N GLU A 48 -10.98 -2.25 -0.87
CA GLU A 48 -10.31 -1.34 -1.79
C GLU A 48 -9.61 -0.19 -1.06
N LEU A 49 -10.29 0.44 -0.10
CA LEU A 49 -9.72 1.50 0.73
C LEU A 49 -8.52 0.99 1.54
N ALA A 50 -8.66 -0.17 2.18
CA ALA A 50 -7.60 -0.79 2.98
C ALA A 50 -6.40 -1.19 2.11
N ARG A 51 -6.64 -1.67 0.89
CA ARG A 51 -5.58 -2.01 -0.08
C ARG A 51 -4.72 -0.80 -0.41
N ASP A 52 -5.33 0.36 -0.64
CA ASP A 52 -4.59 1.59 -0.97
C ASP A 52 -3.75 2.10 0.22
N GLY A 53 -4.30 2.06 1.43
CA GLY A 53 -3.56 2.40 2.65
C GLY A 53 -2.39 1.43 2.91
N ALA A 54 -2.63 0.13 2.80
CA ALA A 54 -1.61 -0.90 2.98
C ALA A 54 -0.50 -0.84 1.93
N GLN A 55 -0.85 -0.61 0.66
CA GLN A 55 0.14 -0.44 -0.41
C GLN A 55 1.05 0.76 -0.13
N SER A 56 0.47 1.87 0.32
CA SER A 56 1.23 3.08 0.69
C SER A 56 2.15 2.82 1.88
N LEU A 57 1.66 2.14 2.91
CA LEU A 57 2.45 1.76 4.09
C LEU A 57 3.64 0.86 3.72
N ILE A 58 3.41 -0.17 2.90
CA ILE A 58 4.46 -1.09 2.45
C ILE A 58 5.50 -0.35 1.61
N ASN A 59 5.06 0.51 0.69
CA ASN A 59 5.98 1.33 -0.10
C ASN A 59 6.86 2.19 0.81
N GLN A 60 6.27 2.82 1.83
CA GLN A 60 7.00 3.65 2.77
C GLN A 60 8.00 2.84 3.61
N LEU A 61 7.59 1.70 4.17
CA LEU A 61 8.45 0.81 4.97
C LEU A 61 9.65 0.30 4.15
N LEU A 62 9.40 -0.22 2.95
CA LEU A 62 10.46 -0.80 2.12
C LEU A 62 11.38 0.25 1.48
N THR A 63 10.92 1.50 1.32
CA THR A 63 11.71 2.57 0.71
C THR A 63 12.50 3.37 1.75
N THR A 64 11.97 3.54 2.96
CA THR A 64 12.56 4.44 3.96
C THR A 64 13.23 3.75 5.14
N CYS A 65 12.89 2.50 5.45
CA CYS A 65 13.57 1.75 6.51
C CYS A 65 14.83 1.06 5.95
N PRO A 66 15.97 1.12 6.67
CA PRO A 66 17.17 0.41 6.26
C PRO A 66 16.94 -1.10 6.35
N LEU A 67 17.12 -1.79 5.22
CA LEU A 67 17.03 -3.24 5.15
C LEU A 67 18.37 -3.84 5.61
N SER A 68 18.31 -4.70 6.63
CA SER A 68 19.46 -5.49 7.07
C SER A 68 19.21 -6.94 6.68
N SER A 69 20.08 -7.53 5.87
CA SER A 69 20.01 -8.94 5.53
C SER A 69 20.97 -9.70 6.45
N THR A 70 20.40 -10.47 7.36
CA THR A 70 21.17 -11.34 8.27
C THR A 70 20.91 -12.81 7.92
N PRO A 71 21.74 -13.77 8.37
CA PRO A 71 21.46 -15.19 8.17
C PRO A 71 20.11 -15.66 8.74
N GLU A 72 19.52 -14.88 9.65
CA GLU A 72 18.24 -15.15 10.29
C GLU A 72 17.04 -14.53 9.56
N GLY A 73 17.30 -13.65 8.58
CA GLY A 73 16.30 -12.81 7.93
C GLY A 73 16.72 -11.35 7.90
#